data_AF-A0A163LN73-F1
#
_entry.id   AF-A0A163LN73-F1
#
_cell.length_a   1.000
_cell.length_b   1.000
_cell.length_c   1.000
_cell.angle_alpha   90.00
_cell.angle_beta   90.00
_cell.angle_gamma   90.00
#
_symmetry.space_group_name_H-M   'P 1'
#
loop_
_entity.id
_entity.type
_entity.pdbx_description
1 polymer ?
#
loop_
_entity_poly.entity_id
_entity_poly.type
_entity_poly.pdbx_seq_one_letter_code
_entity_poly.pdbx_strand_id
1 'polypeptide(L)'
;ITCNPGWPELVAAIPRGQSIYDRPDISSRVFQLKVDDIMDNIIKSKCFGEVDGYIGTIEFQKRGLPHLHLILVLSAADRPVGPEHYDKFVCAEIPDRHVNPGLFDTVIKSMIHGPCGPKCQTQDPKTGMLWCKNGYPKAFQDESRLNDGGYPVYRRRQTAPTYRFPVSGFVADSRHVVPYNPYMSQKYDCHINTEICTTSGAVKYLCKYITKGSSRSEFQCVSESNADGSAVQENQTAVNEVAQYQNSRYVGPCEAVWRTLRFRILMHHPTVSRLDLHLPEQQLVRFDADMSREQLAQAREASRENTKLLAFFRLCSEDVSARQFKYIDIPSRYVWCAKNSRWNRRTNPPFQNVVTRIYSARISNIELYSLRLLLLSVQGPLSFDDLRVFEGELHSTFQGCALARGILQSDDEWDKCMDEAVATETSVDIIRKLFCYILVNCTPSDPMDLWTKYRNDMAQDHIRD
;
A
#
# COMPACT_ATOMS: atom_id res chain seq x y z
N ILE A 1 -14.67 -7.08 6.72
CA ILE A 1 -15.29 -8.30 7.32
C ILE A 1 -15.02 -8.29 8.81
N THR A 2 -16.05 -8.46 9.63
CA THR A 2 -15.94 -8.46 11.09
C THR A 2 -16.21 -9.85 11.65
N CYS A 3 -15.40 -10.29 12.61
CA CYS A 3 -15.64 -11.55 13.33
C CYS A 3 -17.03 -11.55 14.01
N ASN A 4 -17.84 -12.57 13.75
CA ASN A 4 -19.14 -12.73 14.40
C ASN A 4 -19.01 -13.61 15.65
N PRO A 5 -19.30 -13.10 16.86
CA PRO A 5 -19.24 -13.90 18.07
C PRO A 5 -20.25 -15.06 18.11
N GLY A 6 -21.32 -14.99 17.29
CA GLY A 6 -22.36 -16.01 17.21
C GLY A 6 -22.07 -17.16 16.25
N TRP A 7 -20.85 -17.25 15.68
CA TRP A 7 -20.52 -18.40 14.84
C TRP A 7 -20.60 -19.72 15.62
N PRO A 8 -21.20 -20.78 15.05
CA PRO A 8 -21.36 -22.06 15.74
C PRO A 8 -20.04 -22.64 16.25
N GLU A 9 -18.95 -22.46 15.50
CA GLU A 9 -17.61 -22.93 15.87
C GLU A 9 -17.08 -22.22 17.12
N LEU A 10 -17.43 -20.94 17.30
CA LEU A 10 -17.06 -20.18 18.50
C LEU A 10 -17.92 -20.60 19.69
N VAL A 11 -19.24 -20.64 19.50
CA VAL A 11 -20.19 -21.00 20.56
C VAL A 11 -19.93 -22.42 21.08
N ALA A 12 -19.57 -23.36 20.20
CA ALA A 12 -19.25 -24.73 20.58
C ALA A 12 -17.89 -24.87 21.27
N ALA A 13 -16.90 -24.05 20.90
CA ALA A 13 -15.54 -24.16 21.44
C ALA A 13 -15.33 -23.40 22.75
N ILE A 14 -16.13 -22.37 23.04
CA ILE A 14 -16.00 -21.57 24.26
C ILE A 14 -16.58 -22.36 25.46
N PRO A 15 -15.80 -22.57 26.53
CA PRO A 15 -16.28 -23.26 27.73
C PRO A 15 -17.45 -22.53 28.41
N ARG A 16 -18.33 -23.29 29.06
CA ARG A 16 -19.43 -22.70 29.87
C ARG A 16 -18.86 -21.73 30.91
N GLY A 17 -19.51 -20.57 31.04
CA GLY A 17 -19.10 -19.51 31.97
C GLY A 17 -18.02 -18.57 31.43
N GLN A 18 -17.48 -18.82 30.24
CA GLN A 18 -16.55 -17.91 29.56
C GLN A 18 -17.21 -17.23 28.37
N SER A 19 -16.70 -16.06 28.01
CA SER A 19 -17.06 -15.32 26.81
C SER A 19 -15.96 -15.40 25.75
N ILE A 20 -16.27 -14.93 24.55
CA ILE A 20 -15.30 -14.81 23.45
C ILE A 20 -14.12 -13.89 23.80
N TYR A 21 -14.33 -12.94 24.72
CA TYR A 21 -13.28 -12.00 25.14
C TYR A 21 -12.30 -12.65 26.12
N ASP A 22 -12.72 -13.71 26.82
CA ASP A 22 -11.88 -14.48 27.73
C ASP A 22 -11.02 -15.51 26.98
N ARG A 23 -11.39 -15.85 25.74
CA ARG A 23 -10.71 -16.83 24.88
C ARG A 23 -10.23 -16.23 23.56
N PRO A 24 -9.26 -15.28 23.62
CA PRO A 24 -8.67 -14.67 22.43
C PRO A 24 -7.94 -15.69 21.53
N ASP A 25 -7.53 -16.82 22.09
CA ASP A 25 -6.93 -17.93 21.36
C ASP A 25 -7.93 -18.66 20.47
N ILE A 26 -9.14 -18.92 20.96
CA ILE A 26 -10.21 -19.53 20.17
C ILE A 26 -10.70 -18.53 19.12
N SER A 27 -10.99 -17.29 19.53
CA SER A 27 -11.51 -16.27 18.60
C SER A 27 -10.56 -15.96 17.45
N SER A 28 -9.25 -15.87 17.73
CA SER A 28 -8.23 -15.66 16.69
C SER A 28 -8.12 -16.85 15.74
N ARG A 29 -8.17 -18.09 16.26
CA ARG A 29 -8.10 -19.31 15.43
C ARG A 29 -9.31 -19.46 14.53
N VAL A 30 -10.52 -19.33 15.07
CA VAL A 30 -11.75 -19.43 14.25
C VAL A 30 -11.79 -18.31 13.22
N PHE A 31 -11.42 -17.08 13.60
CA PHE A 31 -11.37 -15.98 12.63
C PHE A 31 -10.35 -16.23 11.52
N GLN A 32 -9.16 -16.75 11.84
CA GLN A 32 -8.17 -17.15 10.82
C GLN A 32 -8.73 -18.21 9.87
N LEU A 33 -9.42 -19.23 10.37
CA LEU A 33 -10.06 -20.24 9.53
C LEU A 33 -11.12 -19.64 8.60
N LYS A 34 -11.92 -18.68 9.10
CA LYS A 34 -12.89 -17.96 8.28
C LYS A 34 -12.21 -17.08 7.23
N VAL A 35 -11.09 -16.43 7.58
CA VAL A 35 -10.28 -15.65 6.64
C VAL A 35 -9.75 -16.55 5.52
N ASP A 36 -9.24 -17.74 5.85
CA ASP A 36 -8.74 -18.69 4.85
C ASP A 36 -9.86 -19.18 3.92
N ASP A 37 -11.04 -19.56 4.45
CA ASP A 37 -12.20 -19.95 3.63
C ASP A 37 -12.73 -18.79 2.75
N ILE A 38 -12.74 -17.56 3.29
CA ILE A 38 -13.09 -16.35 2.54
C ILE A 38 -12.14 -16.16 1.37
N MET A 39 -10.83 -16.23 1.60
CA MET A 39 -9.83 -16.06 0.55
C MET A 39 -9.91 -17.19 -0.49
N ASP A 40 -10.14 -18.42 -0.07
CA ASP A 40 -10.33 -19.55 -0.99
C ASP A 40 -11.59 -19.38 -1.84
N ASN A 41 -12.68 -18.89 -1.27
CA ASN A 41 -13.91 -18.65 -2.00
C ASN A 41 -13.78 -17.49 -3.00
N ILE A 42 -13.05 -16.43 -2.64
CA ILE A 42 -12.76 -15.30 -3.52
C ILE A 42 -11.84 -15.72 -4.67
N ILE A 43 -10.74 -16.43 -4.38
CA ILE A 43 -9.68 -16.70 -5.35
C ILE A 43 -9.92 -18.01 -6.12
N LYS A 44 -10.22 -19.11 -5.42
CA LYS A 44 -10.38 -20.44 -6.04
C LYS A 44 -11.79 -20.63 -6.59
N SER A 45 -12.81 -20.26 -5.82
CA SER A 45 -14.21 -20.37 -6.28
C SER A 45 -14.66 -19.18 -7.12
N LYS A 46 -13.82 -18.14 -7.27
CA LYS A 46 -14.07 -16.95 -8.11
C LYS A 46 -15.42 -16.29 -7.81
N CYS A 47 -15.80 -16.15 -6.55
CA CYS A 47 -17.12 -15.64 -6.19
C CYS A 47 -17.37 -14.18 -6.63
N PHE A 48 -16.30 -13.41 -6.87
CA PHE A 48 -16.34 -12.07 -7.48
C PHE A 48 -15.85 -12.05 -8.95
N GLY A 49 -15.58 -13.21 -9.56
CA GLY A 49 -14.85 -13.31 -10.84
C GLY A 49 -13.35 -13.57 -10.65
N GLU A 50 -12.58 -13.47 -11.74
CA GLU A 50 -11.13 -13.64 -11.73
C GLU A 50 -10.44 -12.46 -11.01
N VAL A 51 -9.49 -12.78 -10.13
CA VAL A 51 -8.77 -11.81 -9.31
C VAL A 51 -7.32 -11.72 -9.76
N ASP A 52 -6.93 -10.62 -10.39
CA ASP A 52 -5.54 -10.34 -10.81
C ASP A 52 -4.64 -10.00 -9.62
N GLY A 53 -5.24 -9.49 -8.53
CA GLY A 53 -4.48 -9.07 -7.36
C GLY A 53 -5.37 -8.81 -6.16
N TYR A 54 -4.77 -8.89 -4.97
CA TYR A 54 -5.44 -8.49 -3.74
C TYR A 54 -4.45 -7.95 -2.73
N ILE A 55 -4.97 -7.21 -1.77
CA ILE A 55 -4.22 -6.76 -0.62
C ILE A 55 -5.15 -6.64 0.58
N GLY A 56 -4.75 -7.21 1.70
CA GLY A 56 -5.57 -7.24 2.90
C GLY A 56 -4.74 -7.16 4.17
N THR A 57 -5.37 -6.66 5.22
CA THR A 57 -4.77 -6.54 6.55
C THR A 57 -5.77 -6.91 7.63
N ILE A 58 -5.27 -7.56 8.68
CA ILE A 58 -6.03 -7.86 9.89
C ILE A 58 -5.90 -6.69 10.86
N GLU A 59 -7.01 -6.04 11.17
CA GLU A 59 -7.10 -5.00 12.18
C GLU A 59 -7.58 -5.58 13.51
N PHE A 60 -6.88 -5.23 14.59
CA PHE A 60 -7.29 -5.52 15.96
C PHE A 60 -7.78 -4.25 16.62
N GLN A 61 -9.05 -4.23 17.03
CA GLN A 61 -9.61 -3.12 17.79
C GLN A 61 -9.27 -3.28 19.27
N LYS A 62 -9.04 -2.18 20.01
CA LYS A 62 -8.61 -2.21 21.42
C LYS A 62 -9.43 -3.16 22.32
N ARG A 63 -10.75 -3.21 22.12
CA ARG A 63 -11.69 -4.08 22.84
C ARG A 63 -12.60 -4.90 21.91
N GLY A 64 -12.26 -4.94 20.62
CA GLY A 64 -13.10 -5.57 19.60
C GLY A 64 -12.44 -6.83 19.06
N LEU A 65 -13.27 -7.69 18.47
CA LEU A 65 -12.80 -8.88 17.76
C LEU A 65 -11.99 -8.48 16.51
N PRO A 66 -11.18 -9.39 15.94
CA PRO A 66 -10.41 -9.08 14.73
C PRO A 66 -11.31 -8.78 13.53
N HIS A 67 -10.78 -7.93 12.63
CA HIS A 67 -11.42 -7.53 11.38
C HIS A 67 -10.47 -7.74 10.21
N LEU A 68 -11.01 -8.14 9.06
CA LEU A 68 -10.27 -8.18 7.79
C LEU A 68 -10.71 -7.00 6.93
N HIS A 69 -9.73 -6.18 6.56
CA HIS A 69 -9.85 -5.21 5.47
C HIS A 69 -9.20 -5.81 4.23
N LEU A 70 -9.92 -5.86 3.11
CA LEU A 70 -9.47 -6.51 1.88
C LEU A 70 -9.86 -5.64 0.68
N ILE A 71 -8.93 -5.46 -0.24
CA ILE A 71 -9.16 -4.89 -1.57
C ILE A 71 -8.84 -5.96 -2.61
N LEU A 72 -9.74 -6.09 -3.58
CA LEU A 72 -9.60 -6.98 -4.72
C LEU A 72 -9.38 -6.15 -5.98
N VAL A 73 -8.46 -6.61 -6.82
CA VAL A 73 -8.26 -6.12 -8.19
C VAL A 73 -8.78 -7.21 -9.10
N LEU A 74 -9.99 -7.02 -9.62
CA LEU A 74 -10.61 -7.95 -10.56
C LEU A 74 -9.98 -7.81 -11.96
N SER A 75 -9.98 -8.93 -12.67
CA SER A 75 -9.59 -9.02 -14.08
C SER A 75 -10.37 -8.03 -14.93
N ALA A 76 -9.81 -7.61 -16.06
CA ALA A 76 -10.46 -6.66 -16.94
C ALA A 76 -11.84 -7.14 -17.42
N ALA A 77 -12.04 -8.45 -17.57
CA ALA A 77 -13.31 -9.04 -18.01
C ALA A 77 -14.39 -9.06 -16.92
N ASP A 78 -13.99 -9.22 -15.65
CA ASP A 78 -14.92 -9.34 -14.52
C ASP A 78 -15.13 -8.02 -13.77
N ARG A 79 -14.37 -6.97 -14.10
CA ARG A 79 -14.43 -5.67 -13.43
C ARG A 79 -15.79 -5.00 -13.65
N PRO A 80 -16.47 -4.51 -12.60
CA PRO A 80 -17.69 -3.73 -12.76
C PRO A 80 -17.36 -2.34 -13.34
N VAL A 81 -17.56 -2.16 -14.65
CA VAL A 81 -17.25 -0.91 -15.37
C VAL A 81 -18.37 0.12 -15.34
N GLY A 82 -19.60 -0.30 -15.03
CA GLY A 82 -20.79 0.57 -15.04
C GLY A 82 -21.82 0.20 -13.98
N PRO A 83 -22.77 1.11 -13.69
CA PRO A 83 -23.75 0.92 -12.61
C PRO A 83 -24.63 -0.33 -12.75
N GLU A 84 -24.91 -0.76 -13.99
CA GLU A 84 -25.63 -2.00 -14.31
C GLU A 84 -24.93 -3.25 -13.79
N HIS A 85 -23.62 -3.18 -13.57
CA HIS A 85 -22.82 -4.27 -13.02
C HIS A 85 -22.72 -4.24 -11.50
N TYR A 86 -23.00 -3.11 -10.85
CA TYR A 86 -22.80 -2.95 -9.41
C TYR A 86 -23.71 -3.85 -8.58
N ASP A 87 -24.97 -3.96 -9.01
CA ASP A 87 -25.99 -4.73 -8.31
C ASP A 87 -25.73 -6.24 -8.35
N LYS A 88 -24.84 -6.72 -9.23
CA LYS A 88 -24.37 -8.11 -9.23
C LYS A 88 -23.48 -8.42 -8.03
N PHE A 89 -22.79 -7.41 -7.50
CA PHE A 89 -21.79 -7.56 -6.44
C PHE A 89 -22.26 -6.98 -5.11
N VAL A 90 -23.01 -5.89 -5.14
CA VAL A 90 -23.38 -5.11 -3.95
C VAL A 90 -24.89 -4.87 -3.92
N CYS A 91 -25.49 -5.15 -2.78
CA CYS A 91 -26.87 -4.83 -2.45
C CYS A 91 -26.87 -3.87 -1.26
N ALA A 92 -27.82 -2.93 -1.23
CA ALA A 92 -28.04 -2.03 -0.11
C ALA A 92 -29.52 -1.98 0.30
N GLU A 93 -30.23 -3.10 0.11
CA GLU A 93 -31.66 -3.25 0.41
C GLU A 93 -31.90 -4.35 1.45
N ILE A 94 -32.99 -4.22 2.21
CA ILE A 94 -33.48 -5.31 3.05
C ILE A 94 -34.06 -6.37 2.09
N PRO A 95 -33.58 -7.63 2.12
CA PRO A 95 -34.10 -8.68 1.25
C PRO A 95 -35.53 -9.06 1.65
N ASP A 96 -36.25 -9.75 0.78
CA ASP A 96 -37.57 -10.29 1.14
C ASP A 96 -37.40 -11.55 2.00
N ARG A 97 -38.05 -11.55 3.18
CA ARG A 97 -38.00 -12.66 4.15
C ARG A 97 -38.62 -13.94 3.59
N HIS A 98 -39.62 -13.85 2.73
CA HIS A 98 -40.27 -15.01 2.11
C HIS A 98 -39.44 -15.61 0.99
N VAL A 99 -38.61 -14.80 0.32
CA VAL A 99 -37.76 -15.26 -0.80
C VAL A 99 -36.43 -15.83 -0.29
N ASN A 100 -35.76 -15.14 0.63
CA ASN A 100 -34.50 -15.62 1.22
C ASN A 100 -34.46 -15.30 2.72
N PRO A 101 -35.06 -16.15 3.58
CA PRO A 101 -35.12 -15.90 5.02
C PRO A 101 -33.74 -15.86 5.67
N GLY A 102 -32.79 -16.69 5.20
CA GLY A 102 -31.43 -16.71 5.75
C GLY A 102 -30.68 -15.40 5.51
N LEU A 103 -30.73 -14.88 4.29
CA LEU A 103 -30.12 -13.57 3.99
C LEU A 103 -30.83 -12.45 4.75
N PHE A 104 -32.16 -12.50 4.86
CA PHE A 104 -32.92 -11.55 5.66
C PHE A 104 -32.44 -11.51 7.10
N ASP A 105 -32.35 -12.65 7.75
CA ASP A 105 -31.90 -12.75 9.13
C ASP A 105 -30.47 -12.20 9.30
N THR A 106 -29.55 -12.53 8.38
CA THR A 106 -28.20 -11.97 8.39
C THR A 106 -28.20 -10.44 8.19
N VAL A 107 -28.96 -9.92 7.21
CA VAL A 107 -28.98 -8.48 6.91
C VAL A 107 -29.54 -7.69 8.08
N ILE A 108 -30.67 -8.13 8.65
CA ILE A 108 -31.29 -7.49 9.82
C ILE A 108 -30.35 -7.53 11.03
N LYS A 109 -29.66 -8.64 11.24
CA LYS A 109 -28.75 -8.84 12.37
C LYS A 109 -27.45 -8.03 12.26
N SER A 110 -26.85 -7.98 11.07
CA SER A 110 -25.45 -7.50 10.94
C SER A 110 -25.21 -6.49 9.83
N MET A 111 -26.19 -6.11 9.01
CA MET A 111 -26.02 -5.13 7.94
C MET A 111 -26.94 -3.89 8.09
N ILE A 112 -27.63 -3.71 9.22
CA ILE A 112 -28.41 -2.49 9.49
C ILE A 112 -27.58 -1.49 10.30
N HIS A 113 -27.50 -0.26 9.80
CA HIS A 113 -26.99 0.89 10.51
C HIS A 113 -28.11 1.55 11.33
N GLY A 114 -28.05 1.46 12.66
CA GLY A 114 -28.85 2.31 13.54
C GLY A 114 -29.37 1.62 14.81
N PRO A 115 -30.07 2.38 15.67
CA PRO A 115 -30.14 3.85 15.69
C PRO A 115 -28.79 4.50 16.03
N CYS A 116 -28.50 5.67 15.44
CA CYS A 116 -27.24 6.38 15.69
C CYS A 116 -27.18 6.89 17.13
N GLY A 117 -26.22 6.38 17.92
CA GLY A 117 -25.93 6.93 19.25
C GLY A 117 -24.96 8.12 19.22
N PRO A 118 -24.61 8.69 20.39
CA PRO A 118 -23.75 9.88 20.50
C PRO A 118 -22.37 9.75 19.84
N LYS A 119 -21.81 8.52 19.77
CA LYS A 119 -20.52 8.24 19.09
C LYS A 119 -20.61 8.26 17.56
N CYS A 120 -21.82 8.21 17.02
CA CYS A 120 -22.10 8.18 15.58
C CYS A 120 -22.65 9.51 15.08
N GLN A 121 -23.33 10.25 15.95
CA GLN A 121 -23.88 11.56 15.65
C GLN A 121 -22.82 12.65 15.74
N THR A 122 -22.93 13.64 14.88
CA THR A 122 -22.15 14.88 14.87
C THR A 122 -23.13 16.02 14.76
N GLN A 123 -22.86 17.12 15.45
CA GLN A 123 -23.70 18.30 15.38
C GLN A 123 -23.24 19.17 14.22
N ASP A 124 -24.19 19.58 13.38
CA ASP A 124 -23.93 20.59 12.35
C ASP A 124 -23.66 21.93 13.05
N PRO A 125 -22.49 22.57 12.81
CA PRO A 125 -22.13 23.82 13.48
C PRO A 125 -23.04 25.01 13.16
N LYS A 126 -23.73 24.98 12.00
CA LYS A 126 -24.58 26.07 11.51
C LYS A 126 -26.04 25.87 11.88
N THR A 127 -26.54 24.64 11.80
CA THR A 127 -27.96 24.35 12.04
C THR A 127 -28.25 23.75 13.41
N GLY A 128 -27.21 23.30 14.14
CA GLY A 128 -27.36 22.61 15.42
C GLY A 128 -27.95 21.20 15.31
N MET A 129 -28.28 20.75 14.09
CA MET A 129 -28.92 19.46 13.84
C MET A 129 -27.92 18.31 13.96
N LEU A 130 -28.33 17.21 14.60
CA LEU A 130 -27.53 15.99 14.67
C LEU A 130 -27.61 15.22 13.35
N TRP A 131 -26.47 14.91 12.76
CA TRP A 131 -26.36 14.08 11.57
C TRP A 131 -25.41 12.91 11.82
N CYS A 132 -25.60 11.80 11.11
CA CYS A 132 -24.72 10.64 11.22
C CYS A 132 -23.42 10.88 10.46
N LYS A 133 -22.25 10.72 11.09
CA LYS A 133 -20.94 10.85 10.45
C LYS A 133 -20.73 9.97 9.21
N ASN A 134 -21.48 8.87 9.10
CA ASN A 134 -21.44 7.95 7.97
C ASN A 134 -22.53 8.26 6.92
N GLY A 135 -23.32 9.32 7.12
CA GLY A 135 -24.37 9.81 6.23
C GLY A 135 -25.63 8.94 6.20
N TYR A 136 -26.00 8.32 7.32
CA TYR A 136 -27.26 7.58 7.45
C TYR A 136 -28.36 8.43 8.11
N PRO A 137 -29.63 8.22 7.75
CA PRO A 137 -30.10 7.37 6.65
C PRO A 137 -29.66 7.91 5.28
N LYS A 138 -29.36 7.00 4.35
CA LYS A 138 -29.05 7.34 2.96
C LYS A 138 -30.32 7.77 2.21
N ALA A 139 -30.18 8.41 1.05
CA ALA A 139 -31.35 8.69 0.21
C ALA A 139 -31.88 7.39 -0.43
N PHE A 140 -33.18 7.33 -0.70
CA PHE A 140 -33.72 6.31 -1.60
C PHE A 140 -33.23 6.56 -3.03
N GLN A 141 -33.02 5.49 -3.76
CA GLN A 141 -32.52 5.48 -5.14
C GLN A 141 -33.06 4.25 -5.85
N ASP A 142 -33.69 4.42 -7.00
CA ASP A 142 -34.24 3.29 -7.75
C ASP A 142 -33.19 2.48 -8.49
N GLU A 143 -32.03 3.08 -8.77
CA GLU A 143 -30.92 2.47 -9.51
C GLU A 143 -29.57 2.92 -8.92
N SER A 144 -28.58 2.05 -9.06
CA SER A 144 -27.19 2.38 -8.70
C SER A 144 -26.63 3.43 -9.67
N ARG A 145 -25.81 4.36 -9.17
CA ARG A 145 -25.22 5.45 -9.97
C ARG A 145 -23.77 5.72 -9.58
N LEU A 146 -22.99 6.20 -10.53
CA LEU A 146 -21.67 6.77 -10.28
C LEU A 146 -21.78 8.06 -9.46
N ASN A 147 -20.73 8.38 -8.72
CA ASN A 147 -20.63 9.57 -7.89
C ASN A 147 -19.20 10.08 -7.90
N ASP A 148 -19.04 11.39 -8.03
CA ASP A 148 -17.74 12.07 -8.11
C ASP A 148 -16.89 11.88 -6.83
N GLY A 149 -17.54 11.52 -5.71
CA GLY A 149 -16.91 11.23 -4.41
C GLY A 149 -16.19 9.88 -4.28
N GLY A 150 -16.14 9.07 -5.34
CA GLY A 150 -15.29 7.88 -5.42
C GLY A 150 -15.89 6.54 -4.99
N TYR A 151 -17.09 6.54 -4.38
CA TYR A 151 -17.90 5.34 -4.17
C TYR A 151 -19.25 5.52 -4.87
N PRO A 152 -19.76 4.50 -5.58
CA PRO A 152 -21.10 4.54 -6.15
C PRO A 152 -22.19 4.81 -5.11
N VAL A 153 -23.27 5.42 -5.56
CA VAL A 153 -24.51 5.46 -4.80
C VAL A 153 -25.32 4.23 -5.21
N TYR A 154 -25.50 3.29 -4.29
CA TYR A 154 -26.24 2.05 -4.58
C TYR A 154 -27.75 2.24 -4.57
N ARG A 155 -28.43 1.40 -5.35
CA ARG A 155 -29.88 1.23 -5.33
C ARG A 155 -30.39 0.93 -3.91
N ARG A 156 -31.41 1.70 -3.52
CA ARG A 156 -32.16 1.63 -2.27
C ARG A 156 -33.61 1.98 -2.57
N ARG A 157 -34.42 1.03 -3.06
CA ARG A 157 -35.81 1.31 -3.44
C ARG A 157 -36.68 1.52 -2.21
N GLN A 158 -37.61 2.46 -2.31
CA GLN A 158 -38.61 2.69 -1.27
C GLN A 158 -39.63 1.54 -1.18
N THR A 159 -39.80 0.77 -2.26
CA THR A 159 -40.69 -0.41 -2.32
C THR A 159 -40.13 -1.63 -1.58
N ALA A 160 -38.87 -1.59 -1.15
CA ALA A 160 -38.25 -2.68 -0.39
C ALA A 160 -38.88 -2.81 1.01
N PRO A 161 -38.80 -4.02 1.63
CA PRO A 161 -39.34 -4.26 2.96
C PRO A 161 -38.76 -3.33 4.04
N THR A 162 -39.55 -3.12 5.10
CA THR A 162 -39.08 -2.48 6.33
C THR A 162 -39.08 -3.50 7.47
N TYR A 163 -38.29 -3.24 8.51
CA TYR A 163 -38.23 -4.08 9.70
C TYR A 163 -38.27 -3.24 10.96
N ARG A 164 -39.19 -3.56 11.86
CA ARG A 164 -39.29 -2.95 13.18
C ARG A 164 -38.56 -3.82 14.20
N PHE A 165 -37.51 -3.28 14.80
CA PHE A 165 -36.78 -3.92 15.88
C PHE A 165 -37.62 -3.95 17.16
N PRO A 166 -37.93 -5.13 17.72
CA PRO A 166 -38.85 -5.23 18.87
C PRO A 166 -38.38 -4.50 20.13
N VAL A 167 -37.06 -4.52 20.39
CA VAL A 167 -36.47 -3.98 21.63
C VAL A 167 -36.39 -2.46 21.61
N SER A 168 -35.93 -1.87 20.51
CA SER A 168 -35.73 -0.42 20.40
C SER A 168 -36.94 0.31 19.80
N GLY A 169 -37.88 -0.42 19.19
CA GLY A 169 -38.96 0.16 18.38
C GLY A 169 -38.47 0.81 17.07
N PHE A 170 -37.17 0.77 16.78
CA PHE A 170 -36.57 1.37 15.59
C PHE A 170 -37.09 0.68 14.33
N VAL A 171 -37.51 1.46 13.35
CA VAL A 171 -37.95 0.95 12.04
C VAL A 171 -36.85 1.22 11.03
N ALA A 172 -36.20 0.14 10.59
CA ALA A 172 -35.23 0.18 9.52
C ALA A 172 -35.89 -0.05 8.16
N ASP A 173 -35.36 0.62 7.17
CA ASP A 173 -35.65 0.44 5.74
C ASP A 173 -34.34 0.39 4.96
N SER A 174 -34.40 0.29 3.63
CA SER A 174 -33.23 0.26 2.77
C SER A 174 -32.30 1.46 2.91
N ARG A 175 -32.71 2.60 3.49
CA ARG A 175 -31.80 3.74 3.74
C ARG A 175 -30.80 3.48 4.85
N HIS A 176 -31.07 2.49 5.69
CA HIS A 176 -30.26 2.12 6.85
C HIS A 176 -29.31 0.96 6.57
N VAL A 177 -29.44 0.31 5.41
CA VAL A 177 -28.64 -0.88 5.09
C VAL A 177 -27.20 -0.49 4.74
N VAL A 178 -26.24 -1.12 5.39
CA VAL A 178 -24.82 -1.06 5.02
C VAL A 178 -24.63 -1.90 3.75
N PRO A 179 -24.00 -1.38 2.69
CA PRO A 179 -23.78 -2.12 1.45
C PRO A 179 -23.10 -3.48 1.69
N TYR A 180 -23.61 -4.53 1.05
CA TYR A 180 -23.19 -5.91 1.31
C TYR A 180 -23.20 -6.75 0.04
N ASN A 181 -22.39 -7.80 -0.01
CA ASN A 181 -22.55 -8.84 -1.02
C ASN A 181 -23.51 -9.92 -0.48
N PRO A 182 -24.66 -10.18 -1.11
CA PRO A 182 -25.66 -11.13 -0.61
C PRO A 182 -25.09 -12.51 -0.30
N TYR A 183 -24.33 -13.08 -1.22
CA TYR A 183 -23.76 -14.42 -1.08
C TYR A 183 -22.76 -14.50 0.08
N MET A 184 -21.78 -13.59 0.11
CA MET A 184 -20.75 -13.58 1.15
C MET A 184 -21.34 -13.32 2.53
N SER A 185 -22.21 -12.32 2.65
CA SER A 185 -22.84 -12.00 3.94
C SER A 185 -23.63 -13.18 4.46
N GLN A 186 -24.48 -13.81 3.65
CA GLN A 186 -25.27 -14.98 4.07
C GLN A 186 -24.37 -16.18 4.41
N LYS A 187 -23.37 -16.50 3.58
CA LYS A 187 -22.48 -17.66 3.79
C LYS A 187 -21.73 -17.57 5.11
N TYR A 188 -21.20 -16.40 5.43
CA TYR A 188 -20.40 -16.20 6.64
C TYR A 188 -21.21 -15.64 7.81
N ASP A 189 -22.49 -15.32 7.61
CA ASP A 189 -23.41 -14.80 8.61
C ASP A 189 -22.76 -13.73 9.51
N CYS A 190 -22.14 -12.71 8.91
CA CYS A 190 -21.43 -11.68 9.66
C CYS A 190 -21.48 -10.32 8.96
N HIS A 191 -21.00 -9.28 9.65
CA HIS A 191 -20.92 -7.94 9.07
C HIS A 191 -19.82 -7.88 7.99
N ILE A 192 -20.22 -7.82 6.72
CA ILE A 192 -19.35 -7.69 5.54
C ILE A 192 -19.78 -6.46 4.73
N ASN A 193 -19.24 -5.29 5.09
CA ASN A 193 -19.39 -4.11 4.23
C ASN A 193 -18.62 -4.32 2.91
N THR A 194 -19.33 -4.29 1.79
CA THR A 194 -18.76 -4.47 0.44
C THR A 194 -18.99 -3.21 -0.37
N GLU A 195 -17.91 -2.64 -0.89
CA GLU A 195 -17.93 -1.37 -1.61
C GLU A 195 -17.20 -1.53 -2.94
N ILE A 196 -17.81 -1.06 -4.02
CA ILE A 196 -17.16 -0.93 -5.32
C ILE A 196 -16.38 0.38 -5.32
N CYS A 197 -15.10 0.30 -5.66
CA CYS A 197 -14.21 1.45 -5.67
C CYS A 197 -13.75 1.73 -7.10
N THR A 198 -14.24 2.81 -7.70
CA THR A 198 -13.91 3.19 -9.09
C THR A 198 -12.83 4.26 -9.19
N THR A 199 -12.44 4.88 -8.08
CA THR A 199 -11.42 5.94 -8.04
C THR A 199 -10.26 5.60 -7.10
N SER A 200 -9.22 6.44 -7.10
CA SER A 200 -8.06 6.33 -6.21
C SER A 200 -8.40 6.38 -4.70
N GLY A 201 -9.65 6.70 -4.33
CA GLY A 201 -10.16 6.65 -2.97
C GLY A 201 -9.97 5.27 -2.29
N ALA A 202 -10.06 4.18 -3.06
CA ALA A 202 -9.77 2.82 -2.57
C ALA A 202 -8.34 2.68 -2.04
N VAL A 203 -7.38 3.27 -2.75
CA VAL A 203 -5.95 3.22 -2.39
C VAL A 203 -5.74 3.98 -1.07
N LYS A 204 -6.37 5.14 -0.91
CA LYS A 204 -6.32 5.91 0.35
C LYS A 204 -6.94 5.12 1.51
N TYR A 205 -8.08 4.46 1.28
CA TYR A 205 -8.74 3.63 2.29
C TYR A 205 -7.80 2.53 2.79
N LEU A 206 -7.13 1.82 1.90
CA LEU A 206 -6.21 0.76 2.30
C LEU A 206 -4.96 1.27 3.00
N CYS A 207 -4.32 2.31 2.45
CA CYS A 207 -3.14 2.92 3.07
C CYS A 207 -3.46 3.28 4.52
N LYS A 208 -4.64 3.85 4.79
CA LYS A 208 -5.09 4.16 6.15
C LYS A 208 -5.01 2.97 7.11
N TYR A 209 -5.41 1.75 6.70
CA TYR A 209 -5.41 0.57 7.58
C TYR A 209 -4.08 -0.17 7.62
N ILE A 210 -3.32 -0.19 6.52
CA ILE A 210 -1.97 -0.77 6.49
C ILE A 210 -1.00 0.10 7.30
N THR A 211 -1.09 1.42 7.15
CA THR A 211 -0.21 2.38 7.84
C THR A 211 -0.83 2.87 9.13
N LYS A 212 -1.96 2.30 9.58
CA LYS A 212 -2.50 2.62 10.89
C LYS A 212 -1.47 2.15 11.92
N GLY A 213 -0.80 3.11 12.55
CA GLY A 213 0.09 2.82 13.64
C GLY A 213 -0.62 2.01 14.71
N SER A 214 0.15 1.20 15.44
CA SER A 214 -0.40 0.45 16.56
C SER A 214 -1.01 1.40 17.58
N SER A 215 -2.04 0.94 18.30
CA SER A 215 -2.49 1.68 19.47
C SER A 215 -1.29 1.89 20.40
N ARG A 216 -1.13 3.11 20.92
CA ARG A 216 -0.09 3.43 21.89
C ARG A 216 -0.73 3.79 23.21
N SER A 217 -0.02 3.49 24.29
CA SER A 217 -0.38 3.87 25.66
C SER A 217 0.81 4.57 26.27
N GLU A 218 0.54 5.70 26.89
CA GLU A 218 1.52 6.44 27.69
C GLU A 218 1.31 6.06 29.15
N PHE A 219 2.39 5.71 29.84
CA PHE A 219 2.36 5.40 31.25
C PHE A 219 3.59 5.96 31.95
N GLN A 220 3.40 6.27 33.23
CA GLN A 220 4.46 6.73 34.10
C GLN A 220 5.09 5.51 34.80
N CYS A 221 6.40 5.37 34.68
CA CYS A 221 7.18 4.42 35.45
C CYS A 221 7.47 5.01 36.83
N VAL A 222 6.91 4.42 37.89
CA VAL A 222 7.19 4.81 39.28
C VAL A 222 8.11 3.76 39.89
N SER A 223 9.25 4.17 40.47
CA SER A 223 10.14 3.25 41.19
C SER A 223 9.51 2.82 42.52
N GLU A 224 9.73 1.56 42.93
CA GLU A 224 9.20 1.00 44.20
C GLU A 224 9.64 1.79 45.44
N SER A 225 10.73 2.56 45.36
CA SER A 225 11.20 3.47 46.41
C SER A 225 10.20 4.56 46.82
N ASN A 226 9.16 4.80 46.01
CA ASN A 226 8.13 5.82 46.25
C ASN A 226 6.75 5.22 46.58
N ALA A 227 6.63 3.89 46.74
CA ALA A 227 5.35 3.22 46.98
C ALA A 227 4.95 3.20 48.47
N ASP A 228 5.92 3.09 49.39
CA ASP A 228 5.71 3.37 50.81
C ASP A 228 5.96 4.86 51.01
N GLY A 229 4.96 5.60 51.50
CA GLY A 229 4.95 7.07 51.67
C GLY A 229 5.98 7.66 52.65
N SER A 230 7.14 7.04 52.78
CA SER A 230 8.31 7.57 53.44
C SER A 230 8.92 8.65 52.54
N ALA A 231 8.83 9.91 52.97
CA ALA A 231 9.44 11.04 52.29
C ALA A 231 10.95 10.78 52.08
N VAL A 232 11.33 10.39 50.86
CA VAL A 232 12.74 10.34 50.47
C VAL A 232 13.19 11.77 50.29
N GLN A 233 14.16 12.16 51.13
CA GLN A 233 14.84 13.44 51.14
C GLN A 233 15.27 13.82 49.71
N GLU A 234 14.94 15.04 49.29
CA GLU A 234 15.29 15.64 48.00
C GLU A 234 16.81 15.71 47.81
N ASN A 235 17.43 14.60 47.45
CA ASN A 235 18.70 14.65 46.72
C ASN A 235 18.35 14.83 45.25
N GLN A 236 18.88 15.91 44.66
CA GLN A 236 18.76 16.30 43.26
C GLN A 236 19.38 15.25 42.31
N THR A 237 18.81 14.05 42.24
CA THR A 237 19.02 13.17 41.10
C THR A 237 18.25 13.75 39.93
N ALA A 238 18.97 14.15 38.87
CA ALA A 238 18.41 14.69 37.65
C ALA A 238 17.21 13.84 37.19
N VAL A 239 16.01 14.43 37.22
CA VAL A 239 14.77 13.76 36.81
C VAL A 239 14.88 13.46 35.32
N ASN A 240 14.99 12.19 34.98
CA ASN A 240 14.98 11.75 33.59
C ASN A 240 13.53 11.56 33.14
N GLU A 241 12.92 12.63 32.62
CA GLU A 241 11.53 12.63 32.12
C GLU A 241 11.28 11.55 31.06
N VAL A 242 12.29 11.23 30.24
CA VAL A 242 12.23 10.19 29.21
C VAL A 242 12.16 8.78 29.82
N ALA A 243 12.83 8.55 30.94
CA ALA A 243 12.73 7.30 31.68
C ALA A 243 11.42 7.21 32.49
N GLN A 244 10.93 8.35 32.96
CA GLN A 244 9.73 8.46 33.78
C GLN A 244 8.44 8.27 32.99
N TYR A 245 8.37 8.76 31.75
CA TYR A 245 7.18 8.61 30.89
C TYR A 245 7.51 7.79 29.66
N GLN A 246 6.89 6.61 29.56
CA GLN A 246 7.08 5.73 28.42
C GLN A 246 5.85 5.71 27.53
N ASN A 247 6.08 5.92 26.24
CA ASN A 247 5.07 5.75 25.21
C ASN A 247 5.27 4.41 24.49
N SER A 248 4.50 3.40 24.90
CA SER A 248 4.66 2.02 24.42
C SER A 248 3.54 1.58 23.48
N ARG A 249 3.84 0.56 22.67
CA ARG A 249 2.85 -0.12 21.83
C ARG A 249 1.90 -0.94 22.70
N TYR A 250 0.60 -0.69 22.56
CA TYR A 250 -0.45 -1.55 23.09
C TYR A 250 -0.70 -2.71 22.13
N VAL A 251 -0.62 -3.94 22.64
CA VAL A 251 -0.95 -5.17 21.92
C VAL A 251 -2.12 -5.82 22.66
N GLY A 252 -3.28 -5.88 22.00
CA GLY A 252 -4.47 -6.50 22.59
C GLY A 252 -4.36 -8.04 22.63
N PRO A 253 -5.19 -8.74 23.41
CA PRO A 253 -5.10 -10.19 23.56
C PRO A 253 -5.19 -10.98 22.24
N CYS A 254 -6.12 -10.59 21.35
CA CYS A 254 -6.23 -11.23 20.03
C CYS A 254 -5.01 -10.97 19.15
N GLU A 255 -4.44 -9.75 19.16
CA GLU A 255 -3.22 -9.44 18.39
C GLU A 255 -2.02 -10.23 18.93
N ALA A 256 -1.90 -10.35 20.26
CA ALA A 256 -0.84 -11.12 20.88
C ALA A 256 -0.90 -12.59 20.45
N VAL A 257 -2.09 -13.22 20.54
CA VAL A 257 -2.25 -14.62 20.12
C VAL A 257 -2.01 -14.78 18.62
N TRP A 258 -2.52 -13.87 17.79
CA TRP A 258 -2.30 -13.89 16.33
C TRP A 258 -0.80 -13.90 15.98
N ARG A 259 -0.01 -13.06 16.66
CA ARG A 259 1.44 -12.98 16.50
C ARG A 259 2.14 -14.23 17.00
N THR A 260 1.78 -14.74 18.18
CA THR A 260 2.34 -15.97 18.75
C THR A 260 2.12 -17.18 17.83
N LEU A 261 0.93 -17.29 17.25
CA LEU A 261 0.58 -18.34 16.29
C LEU A 261 1.13 -18.09 14.87
N ARG A 262 1.83 -16.97 14.65
CA ARG A 262 2.41 -16.56 13.36
C ARG A 262 1.40 -16.50 12.22
N PHE A 263 0.15 -16.16 12.53
CA PHE A 263 -0.86 -15.91 11.50
C PHE A 263 -0.52 -14.63 10.72
N ARG A 264 -0.83 -14.62 9.43
CA ARG A 264 -0.49 -13.48 8.55
C ARG A 264 -1.37 -12.29 8.91
N ILE A 265 -0.74 -11.17 9.27
CA ILE A 265 -1.46 -9.90 9.50
C ILE A 265 -1.67 -9.19 8.16
N LEU A 266 -0.64 -9.13 7.31
CA LEU A 266 -0.69 -8.54 5.98
C LEU A 266 -0.66 -9.66 4.93
N MET A 267 -1.54 -9.58 3.94
CA MET A 267 -1.59 -10.48 2.79
C MET A 267 -1.68 -9.68 1.50
N HIS A 268 -0.97 -10.10 0.46
CA HIS A 268 -1.04 -9.47 -0.84
C HIS A 268 -0.68 -10.47 -1.95
N HIS A 269 -1.23 -10.22 -3.13
CA HIS A 269 -0.91 -10.87 -4.38
C HIS A 269 -0.97 -9.83 -5.51
N PRO A 270 -0.06 -9.87 -6.49
CA PRO A 270 1.11 -10.74 -6.60
C PRO A 270 2.19 -10.44 -5.54
N THR A 271 3.17 -11.33 -5.39
CA THR A 271 4.29 -11.08 -4.45
C THR A 271 5.13 -9.91 -4.95
N VAL A 272 5.51 -8.99 -4.06
CA VAL A 272 6.43 -7.89 -4.43
C VAL A 272 7.89 -8.28 -4.14
N SER A 273 8.72 -8.35 -5.19
CA SER A 273 10.16 -8.54 -5.05
C SER A 273 10.87 -7.19 -5.13
N ARG A 274 11.49 -6.77 -4.03
CA ARG A 274 12.33 -5.56 -4.02
C ARG A 274 13.78 -5.93 -4.34
N LEU A 275 14.35 -5.28 -5.35
CA LEU A 275 15.71 -5.47 -5.85
C LEU A 275 16.64 -4.37 -5.32
N ASP A 276 17.87 -4.78 -4.98
CA ASP A 276 18.90 -3.89 -4.43
C ASP A 276 19.43 -2.94 -5.52
N LEU A 277 19.83 -1.74 -5.09
CA LEU A 277 20.43 -0.71 -5.93
C LEU A 277 21.53 -0.02 -5.13
N HIS A 278 22.75 -0.03 -5.64
CA HIS A 278 23.90 0.65 -5.06
C HIS A 278 24.98 0.84 -6.14
N LEU A 279 25.83 1.84 -5.97
CA LEU A 279 27.05 2.00 -6.78
C LEU A 279 28.09 0.92 -6.41
N PRO A 280 29.15 0.75 -7.20
CA PRO A 280 30.29 -0.09 -6.84
C PRO A 280 30.81 0.25 -5.43
N GLU A 281 31.03 -0.77 -4.60
CA GLU A 281 31.53 -0.65 -3.21
C GLU A 281 30.67 0.19 -2.24
N GLN A 282 29.42 0.48 -2.59
CA GLN A 282 28.47 1.25 -1.76
C GLN A 282 27.27 0.40 -1.28
N GLN A 283 27.48 -0.89 -1.05
CA GLN A 283 26.45 -1.81 -0.54
C GLN A 283 26.00 -1.40 0.87
N LEU A 284 24.71 -1.57 1.17
CA LEU A 284 24.20 -1.37 2.53
C LEU A 284 24.65 -2.52 3.44
N VAL A 285 25.45 -2.21 4.45
CA VAL A 285 25.84 -3.15 5.52
C VAL A 285 24.94 -2.95 6.72
N ARG A 286 24.35 -4.03 7.24
CA ARG A 286 23.61 -4.02 8.51
C ARG A 286 24.44 -4.72 9.57
N PHE A 287 24.56 -4.10 10.72
CA PHE A 287 25.33 -4.60 11.86
C PHE A 287 24.67 -4.13 13.16
N ASP A 288 24.90 -4.88 14.23
CA ASP A 288 24.46 -4.49 15.57
C ASP A 288 25.46 -3.50 16.19
N ALA A 289 24.96 -2.57 17.01
CA ALA A 289 25.76 -1.45 17.52
C ALA A 289 26.91 -1.89 18.45
N ASP A 290 26.84 -3.10 18.98
CA ASP A 290 27.80 -3.75 19.87
C ASP A 290 28.84 -4.61 19.12
N MET A 291 28.76 -4.72 17.78
CA MET A 291 29.75 -5.48 17.00
C MET A 291 31.14 -4.84 17.07
N SER A 292 32.17 -5.68 17.25
CA SER A 292 33.56 -5.24 17.23
C SER A 292 33.99 -4.73 15.85
N ARG A 293 35.12 -4.02 15.78
CA ARG A 293 35.67 -3.53 14.50
C ARG A 293 35.97 -4.69 13.53
N GLU A 294 36.44 -5.81 14.05
CA GLU A 294 36.75 -7.01 13.27
C GLU A 294 35.46 -7.63 12.71
N GLN A 295 34.41 -7.72 13.54
CA GLN A 295 33.10 -8.23 13.11
C GLN A 295 32.45 -7.30 12.07
N LEU A 296 32.63 -5.99 12.21
CA LEU A 296 32.20 -4.99 11.23
C LEU A 296 32.92 -5.15 9.88
N ALA A 297 34.23 -5.37 9.91
CA ALA A 297 35.01 -5.63 8.69
C ALA A 297 34.55 -6.91 7.99
N GLN A 298 34.29 -7.98 8.77
CA GLN A 298 33.74 -9.24 8.25
C GLN A 298 32.34 -9.05 7.66
N ALA A 299 31.45 -8.29 8.32
CA ALA A 299 30.11 -7.99 7.82
C ALA A 299 30.15 -7.18 6.52
N ARG A 300 31.08 -6.22 6.42
CA ARG A 300 31.34 -5.46 5.19
C ARG A 300 31.82 -6.37 4.07
N GLU A 301 32.77 -7.27 4.34
CA GLU A 301 33.27 -8.20 3.33
C GLU A 301 32.16 -9.14 2.85
N ALA A 302 31.39 -9.73 3.77
CA ALA A 302 30.25 -10.57 3.41
C ALA A 302 29.20 -9.83 2.56
N SER A 303 29.00 -8.54 2.80
CA SER A 303 28.03 -7.74 2.02
C SER A 303 28.38 -7.65 0.53
N ARG A 304 29.66 -7.77 0.15
CA ARG A 304 30.15 -7.71 -1.23
C ARG A 304 29.70 -8.89 -2.08
N GLU A 305 29.19 -9.96 -1.47
CA GLU A 305 28.68 -11.13 -2.19
C GLU A 305 27.17 -11.36 -2.01
N ASN A 306 26.51 -10.53 -1.20
CA ASN A 306 25.19 -10.84 -0.67
C ASN A 306 24.05 -10.01 -1.25
N THR A 307 24.33 -9.03 -2.13
CA THR A 307 23.26 -8.23 -2.75
C THR A 307 22.66 -8.94 -3.95
N LYS A 308 21.37 -8.71 -4.17
CA LYS A 308 20.63 -9.22 -5.33
C LYS A 308 21.20 -8.76 -6.66
N LEU A 309 21.80 -7.56 -6.67
CA LEU A 309 22.41 -6.95 -7.85
C LEU A 309 23.70 -7.66 -8.24
N LEU A 310 24.61 -7.88 -7.28
CA LEU A 310 25.87 -8.58 -7.54
C LEU A 310 25.63 -10.05 -7.91
N ALA A 311 24.65 -10.68 -7.25
CA ALA A 311 24.23 -12.02 -7.61
C ALA A 311 23.57 -12.09 -8.99
N PHE A 312 22.95 -11.00 -9.48
CA PHE A 312 22.43 -10.94 -10.85
C PHE A 312 23.56 -10.92 -11.88
N PHE A 313 24.61 -10.12 -11.65
CA PHE A 313 25.81 -10.15 -12.49
C PHE A 313 26.45 -11.54 -12.54
N ARG A 314 26.61 -12.19 -11.37
CA ARG A 314 27.09 -13.56 -11.28
C ARG A 314 26.19 -14.54 -12.05
N LEU A 315 24.87 -14.41 -11.90
CA LEU A 315 23.90 -15.23 -12.63
C LEU A 315 24.08 -15.07 -14.15
N CYS A 316 24.23 -13.85 -14.65
CA CYS A 316 24.46 -13.60 -16.08
C CYS A 316 25.78 -14.22 -16.56
N SER A 317 26.81 -14.23 -15.72
CA SER A 317 28.09 -14.88 -16.03
C SER A 317 27.96 -16.41 -16.13
N GLU A 318 27.21 -17.03 -15.21
CA GLU A 318 27.07 -18.49 -15.09
C GLU A 318 25.98 -19.10 -16.01
N ASP A 319 24.87 -18.39 -16.23
CA ASP A 319 23.71 -18.87 -16.98
C ASP A 319 23.45 -17.97 -18.20
N VAL A 320 23.80 -18.45 -19.40
CA VAL A 320 23.58 -17.72 -20.66
C VAL A 320 22.10 -17.39 -20.87
N SER A 321 21.19 -18.23 -20.37
CA SER A 321 19.75 -17.95 -20.49
C SER A 321 19.29 -16.79 -19.61
N ALA A 322 20.04 -16.43 -18.56
CA ALA A 322 19.73 -15.27 -17.76
C ALA A 322 20.02 -13.95 -18.51
N ARG A 323 20.93 -13.99 -19.50
CA ARG A 323 21.37 -12.80 -20.24
C ARG A 323 20.29 -12.17 -21.11
N GLN A 324 19.22 -12.89 -21.42
CA GLN A 324 18.06 -12.34 -22.15
C GLN A 324 17.19 -11.42 -21.29
N PHE A 325 17.40 -11.39 -19.97
CA PHE A 325 16.55 -10.66 -19.03
C PHE A 325 17.23 -9.39 -18.53
N LYS A 326 16.42 -8.36 -18.30
CA LYS A 326 16.83 -7.18 -17.55
C LYS A 326 16.77 -7.50 -16.06
N TYR A 327 17.45 -6.71 -15.24
CA TYR A 327 17.47 -6.94 -13.79
C TYR A 327 16.05 -6.97 -13.18
N ILE A 328 15.17 -6.09 -13.64
CA ILE A 328 13.77 -6.00 -13.19
C ILE A 328 12.95 -7.26 -13.51
N ASP A 329 13.33 -8.01 -14.55
CA ASP A 329 12.60 -9.19 -15.02
C ASP A 329 13.01 -10.47 -14.28
N ILE A 330 14.20 -10.48 -13.65
CA ILE A 330 14.78 -11.67 -13.02
C ILE A 330 13.83 -12.37 -12.05
N PRO A 331 13.13 -11.69 -11.12
CA PRO A 331 12.24 -12.36 -10.17
C PRO A 331 11.06 -13.13 -10.80
N SER A 332 10.72 -12.86 -12.06
CA SER A 332 9.69 -13.59 -12.81
C SER A 332 10.15 -14.98 -13.27
N ARG A 333 11.47 -15.20 -13.40
CA ARG A 333 12.09 -16.45 -13.88
C ARG A 333 12.99 -17.13 -12.85
N TYR A 334 13.51 -16.36 -11.91
CA TYR A 334 14.40 -16.81 -10.85
C TYR A 334 13.84 -16.44 -9.48
N VAL A 335 14.22 -17.20 -8.46
CA VAL A 335 13.88 -16.95 -7.05
C VAL A 335 15.15 -16.70 -6.25
N TRP A 336 15.12 -15.67 -5.41
CA TRP A 336 16.24 -15.32 -4.54
C TRP A 336 16.37 -16.33 -3.40
N CYS A 337 17.55 -16.93 -3.25
CA CYS A 337 17.91 -17.80 -2.13
C CYS A 337 18.83 -17.06 -1.17
N ALA A 338 18.25 -16.48 -0.11
CA ALA A 338 19.00 -15.68 0.86
C ALA A 338 20.08 -16.47 1.63
N LYS A 339 19.89 -17.77 1.84
CA LYS A 339 20.88 -18.62 2.54
C LYS A 339 22.22 -18.70 1.81
N ASN A 340 22.18 -18.63 0.49
CA ASN A 340 23.31 -18.88 -0.39
C ASN A 340 23.60 -17.69 -1.32
N SER A 341 22.93 -16.55 -1.07
CA SER A 341 23.01 -15.32 -1.86
C SER A 341 23.00 -15.54 -3.39
N ARG A 342 22.07 -16.36 -3.89
CA ARG A 342 22.00 -16.71 -5.31
C ARG A 342 20.59 -16.70 -5.88
N TRP A 343 20.51 -16.54 -7.19
CA TRP A 343 19.30 -16.69 -7.97
C TRP A 343 19.16 -18.12 -8.47
N ASN A 344 18.09 -18.80 -8.09
CA ASN A 344 17.78 -20.14 -8.58
C ASN A 344 16.69 -20.06 -9.64
N ARG A 345 16.84 -20.79 -10.75
CA ARG A 345 15.80 -20.88 -11.78
C ARG A 345 14.51 -21.47 -11.19
N ARG A 346 13.36 -20.88 -11.55
CA ARG A 346 12.05 -21.42 -11.15
C ARG A 346 11.74 -22.65 -12.00
N THR A 347 11.24 -23.69 -11.35
CA THR A 347 10.78 -24.92 -12.03
C THR A 347 9.41 -24.76 -12.66
N ASN A 348 8.52 -24.00 -12.02
CA ASN A 348 7.23 -23.56 -12.57
C ASN A 348 7.19 -22.02 -12.58
N PRO A 349 7.65 -21.35 -13.66
CA PRO A 349 7.57 -19.91 -13.74
C PRO A 349 6.09 -19.52 -13.77
N PRO A 350 5.60 -18.76 -12.77
CA PRO A 350 4.21 -18.36 -12.81
C PRO A 350 4.00 -17.43 -14.01
N PHE A 351 2.94 -17.67 -14.78
CA PHE A 351 2.36 -16.61 -15.60
C PHE A 351 1.98 -15.47 -14.61
N GLN A 352 2.76 -14.39 -14.59
CA GLN A 352 2.43 -13.09 -13.98
C GLN A 352 2.32 -12.93 -12.43
N ASN A 353 2.94 -13.76 -11.59
CA ASN A 353 2.73 -13.68 -10.10
C ASN A 353 3.77 -12.89 -9.27
N VAL A 354 4.67 -12.12 -9.88
CA VAL A 354 5.65 -11.31 -9.13
C VAL A 354 5.75 -9.91 -9.70
N VAL A 355 5.54 -8.90 -8.85
CA VAL A 355 5.82 -7.50 -9.17
C VAL A 355 7.20 -7.16 -8.66
N THR A 356 8.11 -6.80 -9.56
CA THR A 356 9.45 -6.37 -9.18
C THR A 356 9.52 -4.86 -9.00
N ARG A 357 10.29 -4.41 -8.00
CA ARG A 357 10.66 -3.00 -7.83
C ARG A 357 12.14 -2.87 -7.49
N ILE A 358 12.86 -2.05 -8.23
CA ILE A 358 14.21 -1.59 -7.82
C ILE A 358 14.03 -0.41 -6.85
N TYR A 359 14.89 -0.31 -5.83
CA TYR A 359 14.91 0.87 -4.95
C TYR A 359 14.94 2.18 -5.74
N SER A 360 14.26 3.20 -5.22
CA SER A 360 14.25 4.53 -5.85
C SER A 360 15.59 5.23 -5.61
N ALA A 361 16.13 5.83 -6.65
CA ALA A 361 17.24 6.78 -6.56
C ALA A 361 16.70 8.20 -6.75
N ARG A 362 17.21 9.16 -5.97
CA ARG A 362 16.91 10.58 -6.17
C ARG A 362 17.73 11.08 -7.37
N ILE A 363 17.14 11.97 -8.17
CA ILE A 363 17.82 12.58 -9.33
C ILE A 363 19.10 13.32 -8.89
N SER A 364 19.10 13.91 -7.69
CA SER A 364 20.28 14.55 -7.09
C SER A 364 21.49 13.62 -6.91
N ASN A 365 21.29 12.29 -6.89
CA ASN A 365 22.37 11.31 -7.00
C ASN A 365 22.33 10.74 -8.42
N ILE A 366 22.85 11.53 -9.36
CA ILE A 366 22.68 11.29 -10.80
C ILE A 366 23.30 9.96 -11.24
N GLU A 367 24.43 9.56 -10.65
CA GLU A 367 25.07 8.28 -10.96
C GLU A 367 24.22 7.09 -10.53
N LEU A 368 23.68 7.11 -9.30
CA LEU A 368 22.82 6.03 -8.81
C LEU A 368 21.47 6.00 -9.57
N TYR A 369 20.96 7.17 -9.96
CA TYR A 369 19.77 7.30 -10.79
C TYR A 369 20.00 6.74 -12.19
N SER A 370 21.11 7.09 -12.84
CA SER A 370 21.49 6.59 -14.16
C SER A 370 21.73 5.08 -14.15
N LEU A 371 22.41 4.56 -13.11
CA LEU A 371 22.56 3.12 -12.89
C LEU A 371 21.20 2.42 -12.81
N ARG A 372 20.23 3.00 -12.09
CA ARG A 372 18.87 2.44 -12.01
C ARG A 372 18.20 2.38 -13.37
N LEU A 373 18.36 3.41 -14.20
CA LEU A 373 17.82 3.44 -15.56
C LEU A 373 18.50 2.38 -16.44
N LEU A 374 19.82 2.25 -16.37
CA LEU A 374 20.56 1.20 -17.08
C LEU A 374 20.09 -0.20 -16.66
N LEU A 375 19.86 -0.45 -15.37
CA LEU A 375 19.32 -1.73 -14.88
C LEU A 375 17.88 -2.02 -15.34
N LEU A 376 17.12 -1.00 -15.73
CA LEU A 376 15.78 -1.13 -16.32
C LEU A 376 15.80 -1.35 -17.84
N SER A 377 16.95 -1.16 -18.49
CA SER A 377 17.06 -1.12 -19.94
C SER A 377 18.03 -2.17 -20.50
N VAL A 378 19.17 -2.38 -19.85
CA VAL A 378 20.24 -3.29 -20.29
C VAL A 378 19.92 -4.73 -19.89
N GLN A 379 20.04 -5.64 -20.85
CA GLN A 379 19.86 -7.07 -20.66
C GLN A 379 21.20 -7.73 -20.33
N GLY A 380 21.19 -8.67 -19.39
CA GLY A 380 22.31 -9.58 -19.16
C GLY A 380 23.70 -9.01 -18.84
N PRO A 381 23.86 -7.83 -18.19
CA PRO A 381 25.19 -7.32 -17.86
C PRO A 381 25.93 -8.30 -16.94
N LEU A 382 27.23 -8.52 -17.16
CA LEU A 382 28.07 -9.38 -16.33
C LEU A 382 28.76 -8.62 -15.20
N SER A 383 28.72 -7.29 -15.23
CA SER A 383 29.39 -6.42 -14.27
C SER A 383 28.81 -5.01 -14.28
N PHE A 384 29.31 -4.15 -13.38
CA PHE A 384 29.05 -2.70 -13.45
C PHE A 384 29.66 -2.05 -14.69
N ASP A 385 30.79 -2.57 -15.19
CA ASP A 385 31.47 -2.03 -16.36
C ASP A 385 30.67 -2.36 -17.63
N ASP A 386 30.10 -3.56 -17.71
CA ASP A 386 29.22 -3.97 -18.80
C ASP A 386 27.99 -3.06 -18.93
N LEU A 387 27.45 -2.58 -17.80
CA LEU A 387 26.37 -1.59 -17.81
C LEU A 387 26.81 -0.24 -18.42
N ARG A 388 28.11 0.06 -18.36
CA ARG A 388 28.72 1.27 -18.92
C ARG A 388 29.25 1.10 -20.34
N VAL A 389 29.11 -0.08 -20.95
CA VAL A 389 29.48 -0.31 -22.36
C VAL A 389 28.29 -0.02 -23.26
N PHE A 390 28.43 0.82 -24.27
CA PHE A 390 27.45 1.01 -25.35
C PHE A 390 28.17 1.14 -26.68
N GLU A 391 27.67 0.49 -27.74
CA GLU A 391 28.30 0.46 -29.08
C GLU A 391 29.81 0.11 -29.10
N GLY A 392 30.27 -0.66 -28.12
CA GLY A 392 31.67 -1.07 -27.98
C GLY A 392 32.56 -0.10 -27.20
N GLU A 393 32.04 1.06 -26.79
CA GLU A 393 32.75 2.04 -25.98
C GLU A 393 32.39 1.90 -24.49
N LEU A 394 33.41 1.90 -23.61
CA LEU A 394 33.22 1.95 -22.17
C LEU A 394 33.17 3.41 -21.70
N HIS A 395 32.00 3.84 -21.23
CA HIS A 395 31.82 5.19 -20.68
C HIS A 395 32.35 5.30 -19.24
N SER A 396 32.89 6.46 -18.89
CA SER A 396 33.46 6.73 -17.56
C SER A 396 32.41 6.76 -16.44
N THR A 397 31.17 7.15 -16.74
CA THR A 397 30.07 7.30 -15.76
C THR A 397 28.82 6.56 -16.21
N PHE A 398 27.95 6.21 -15.27
CA PHE A 398 26.64 5.64 -15.60
C PHE A 398 25.75 6.66 -16.32
N GLN A 399 25.87 7.95 -15.96
CA GLN A 399 25.17 9.03 -16.63
C GLN A 399 25.59 9.14 -18.10
N GLY A 400 26.91 9.21 -18.39
CA GLY A 400 27.41 9.33 -19.76
C GLY A 400 26.95 8.17 -20.64
N CYS A 401 26.95 6.97 -20.07
CA CYS A 401 26.42 5.78 -20.72
C CYS A 401 24.91 5.83 -20.99
N ALA A 402 24.13 6.33 -20.04
CA ALA A 402 22.69 6.47 -20.18
C ALA A 402 22.31 7.56 -21.19
N LEU A 403 23.09 8.64 -21.28
CA LEU A 403 22.99 9.67 -22.31
C LEU A 403 23.30 9.10 -23.70
N ALA A 404 24.42 8.39 -23.84
CA ALA A 404 24.81 7.77 -25.11
C ALA A 404 23.74 6.79 -25.64
N ARG A 405 23.06 6.08 -24.73
CA ARG A 405 21.93 5.19 -25.05
C ARG A 405 20.61 5.89 -25.36
N GLY A 406 20.52 7.22 -25.21
CA GLY A 406 19.27 7.98 -25.31
C GLY A 406 18.25 7.64 -24.20
N ILE A 407 18.70 7.04 -23.10
CA ILE A 407 17.84 6.73 -21.93
C ILE A 407 17.66 7.99 -21.07
N LEU A 408 18.69 8.83 -21.01
CA LEU A 408 18.62 10.19 -20.50
C LEU A 408 18.62 11.14 -21.71
N GLN A 409 17.76 12.16 -21.67
CA GLN A 409 17.81 13.24 -22.66
C GLN A 409 19.06 14.09 -22.41
N SER A 410 19.75 14.44 -23.49
CA SER A 410 20.80 15.45 -23.48
C SER A 410 20.16 16.81 -23.74
N ASP A 411 20.65 17.85 -23.05
CA ASP A 411 20.26 19.23 -23.34
C ASP A 411 20.93 19.80 -24.59
N ASP A 412 21.81 19.02 -25.25
CA ASP A 412 22.52 19.42 -26.47
C ASP A 412 21.58 19.89 -27.60
N GLU A 413 20.35 19.37 -27.66
CA GLU A 413 19.36 19.77 -28.66
C GLU A 413 18.88 21.22 -28.42
N TRP A 414 18.81 21.64 -27.15
CA TRP A 414 18.45 23.00 -26.77
C TRP A 414 19.59 23.96 -27.04
N ASP A 415 20.82 23.53 -26.73
CA ASP A 415 22.02 24.28 -27.08
C ASP A 415 22.13 24.49 -28.59
N LYS A 416 21.99 23.43 -29.41
CA LYS A 416 22.03 23.55 -30.88
C LYS A 416 20.92 24.46 -31.41
N CYS A 417 19.71 24.36 -30.85
CA CYS A 417 18.57 25.19 -31.24
C CYS A 417 18.79 26.68 -30.89
N MET A 418 19.35 26.95 -29.72
CA MET A 418 19.69 28.32 -29.29
C MET A 418 20.88 28.87 -30.09
N ASP A 419 21.92 28.07 -30.34
CA ASP A 419 23.08 28.42 -31.17
C ASP A 419 22.63 28.78 -32.60
N GLU A 420 21.71 28.01 -33.19
CA GLU A 420 21.15 28.30 -34.51
C GLU A 420 20.38 29.62 -34.52
N ALA A 421 19.50 29.84 -33.53
CA ALA A 421 18.73 31.08 -33.43
C ALA A 421 19.59 32.34 -33.25
N VAL A 422 20.70 32.22 -32.51
CA VAL A 422 21.69 33.30 -32.36
C VAL A 422 22.44 33.53 -33.67
N ALA A 423 22.86 32.45 -34.35
CA ALA A 423 23.63 32.53 -35.59
C ALA A 423 22.82 33.07 -36.78
N THR A 424 21.49 32.91 -36.79
CA THR A 424 20.62 33.38 -37.88
C THR A 424 20.18 34.85 -37.75
N GLU A 425 20.87 35.66 -36.93
CA GLU A 425 20.54 37.08 -36.67
C GLU A 425 19.05 37.30 -36.34
N THR A 426 18.45 36.32 -35.66
CA THR A 426 17.04 36.36 -35.31
C THR A 426 16.82 37.40 -34.20
N SER A 427 15.69 38.11 -34.24
CA SER A 427 15.47 39.21 -33.29
C SER A 427 15.55 38.73 -31.84
N VAL A 428 16.10 39.58 -30.95
CA VAL A 428 16.29 39.27 -29.53
C VAL A 428 14.99 38.81 -28.84
N ASP A 429 13.85 39.38 -29.24
CA ASP A 429 12.52 38.96 -28.77
C ASP A 429 12.18 37.50 -29.10
N ILE A 430 12.56 37.02 -30.29
CA ILE A 430 12.34 35.63 -30.71
C ILE A 430 13.27 34.68 -29.93
N ILE A 431 14.53 35.05 -29.70
CA ILE A 431 15.48 34.25 -28.91
C ILE A 431 14.96 34.07 -27.47
N ARG A 432 14.41 35.13 -26.85
CA ARG A 432 13.75 35.04 -25.53
C ARG A 432 12.53 34.14 -25.54
N LYS A 433 11.68 34.25 -26.57
CA LYS A 433 10.48 33.41 -26.70
C LYS A 433 10.86 31.94 -26.88
N LEU A 434 11.92 31.66 -27.65
CA LEU A 434 12.46 30.31 -27.81
C LEU A 434 12.99 29.75 -26.48
N PHE A 435 13.78 30.52 -25.74
CA PHE A 435 14.25 30.14 -24.40
C PHE A 435 13.08 29.82 -23.46
N CYS A 436 12.07 30.70 -23.39
CA CYS A 436 10.85 30.45 -22.61
C CYS A 436 10.09 29.20 -23.08
N TYR A 437 10.02 28.97 -24.40
CA TYR A 437 9.38 27.79 -24.96
C TYR A 437 10.09 26.50 -24.53
N ILE A 438 11.43 26.48 -24.57
CA ILE A 438 12.26 25.36 -24.12
C ILE A 438 12.02 25.09 -22.62
N LEU A 439 12.02 26.13 -21.78
CA LEU A 439 11.78 25.97 -20.34
C LEU A 439 10.39 25.39 -20.02
N VAL A 440 9.36 25.83 -20.74
CA VAL A 440 7.97 25.46 -20.46
C VAL A 440 7.62 24.09 -21.04
N ASN A 441 8.11 23.78 -22.25
CA ASN A 441 7.61 22.64 -23.03
C ASN A 441 8.64 21.51 -23.18
N CYS A 442 9.93 21.79 -23.03
CA CYS A 442 11.00 20.85 -23.34
C CYS A 442 11.72 20.30 -22.09
N THR A 443 11.53 20.92 -20.92
CA THR A 443 12.02 20.43 -19.62
C THR A 443 13.54 20.17 -19.58
N PRO A 444 14.39 21.18 -19.89
CA PRO A 444 15.85 20.99 -19.90
C PRO A 444 16.36 20.51 -18.54
N SER A 445 17.38 19.66 -18.57
CA SER A 445 18.00 19.04 -17.40
C SER A 445 18.80 20.04 -16.55
N ASP A 446 19.42 21.06 -17.16
CA ASP A 446 20.03 22.21 -16.49
C ASP A 446 19.58 23.56 -17.11
N PRO A 447 18.42 24.10 -16.68
CA PRO A 447 17.94 25.41 -17.12
C PRO A 447 18.90 26.57 -16.83
N MET A 448 19.75 26.43 -15.79
CA MET A 448 20.62 27.51 -15.33
C MET A 448 21.88 27.60 -16.18
N ASP A 449 22.41 26.45 -16.63
CA ASP A 449 23.51 26.42 -17.59
C ASP A 449 23.06 27.02 -18.93
N LEU A 450 21.89 26.61 -19.42
CA LEU A 450 21.28 27.18 -20.64
C LEU A 450 21.07 28.70 -20.52
N TRP A 451 20.53 29.19 -19.39
CA TRP A 451 20.44 30.63 -19.13
C TRP A 451 21.81 31.30 -19.16
N THR A 452 22.79 30.73 -18.46
CA THR A 452 24.12 31.33 -18.31
C THR A 452 24.83 31.47 -19.65
N LYS A 453 24.63 30.51 -20.55
CA LYS A 453 25.23 30.48 -21.88
C LYS A 453 24.63 31.53 -22.81
N TYR A 454 23.30 31.70 -22.83
CA TYR A 454 22.61 32.56 -23.82
C TYR A 454 22.07 33.90 -23.27
N ARG A 455 22.27 34.20 -21.97
CA ARG A 455 21.76 35.45 -21.35
C ARG A 455 22.24 36.73 -22.03
N ASN A 456 23.46 36.73 -22.59
CA ASN A 456 24.03 37.91 -23.21
C ASN A 456 23.37 38.14 -24.58
N ASP A 457 23.19 37.08 -25.38
CA ASP A 457 22.49 37.14 -26.67
C ASP A 457 21.03 37.56 -26.49
N MET A 458 20.38 37.06 -25.43
CA MET A 458 19.02 37.46 -25.04
C MET A 458 18.93 38.89 -24.46
N ALA A 459 20.04 39.55 -24.18
CA ALA A 459 20.08 40.90 -23.59
C ALA A 459 20.71 41.95 -24.53
N GLN A 460 21.00 41.59 -25.78
CA GLN A 460 21.75 42.43 -26.71
C GLN A 460 21.07 43.78 -27.01
N ASP A 461 19.74 43.86 -26.96
CA ASP A 461 18.94 45.10 -27.08
C ASP A 461 18.97 46.00 -25.81
N HIS A 462 19.45 45.47 -24.69
CA HIS A 462 19.62 46.18 -23.41
C HIS A 462 21.07 46.55 -23.13
N ILE A 463 22.02 45.94 -23.84
CA ILE A 463 23.45 46.28 -23.81
C ILE A 463 23.65 47.43 -24.80
N ARG A 464 23.61 48.67 -24.29
CA ARG A 464 24.02 49.86 -25.07
C ARG A 464 25.54 49.91 -25.12
N ASP A 465 26.09 50.16 -26.31
CA ASP A 465 27.47 50.61 -26.52
C ASP A 465 27.78 51.89 -25.71
#